data_AF-A0A847WH19-F1
#
_entry.id   AF-A0A847WH19-F1
#
_cell.length_a   1.000
_cell.length_b   1.000
_cell.length_c   1.000
_cell.angle_alpha   90.00
_cell.angle_beta   90.00
_cell.angle_gamma   90.00
#
_symmetry.space_group_name_H-M   'P 1'
#
loop_
_entity.id
_entity.type
_entity.pdbx_description
1 polymer ?
#
loop_
_entity_poly.entity_id
_entity_poly.type
_entity_poly.pdbx_seq_one_letter_code
_entity_poly.pdbx_strand_id
1 'polypeptide(L)'
;MKKIIVSLFTILLVFLLVACNKETTNDELITDIGDSTNFTEEEICNAIKIVKDNFAFPASTLTKIWYNEEESNRFTKFYLESGRGSVNGANPENVIVLLTNFDVDDSGDNPVLNPGSTYENFQWILIRDDKTSKWIIDDSGY
;
A
#
# COMPACT_ATOMS: atom_id res chain seq x y z
N MET A 1 30.31 -28.61 -42.11
CA MET A 1 31.45 -28.43 -41.17
C MET A 1 31.31 -27.07 -40.51
N LYS A 2 31.51 -27.02 -39.19
CA LYS A 2 31.44 -25.88 -38.26
C LYS A 2 32.33 -24.70 -38.72
N LYS A 3 32.13 -23.43 -38.33
CA LYS A 3 32.31 -22.81 -36.98
C LYS A 3 31.58 -21.43 -36.97
N ILE A 4 30.64 -21.08 -36.06
CA ILE A 4 30.75 -20.41 -34.71
C ILE A 4 31.90 -19.36 -34.65
N ILE A 5 31.85 -18.11 -34.16
CA ILE A 5 31.25 -17.38 -32.99
C ILE A 5 31.34 -15.85 -33.32
N VAL A 6 30.44 -14.94 -32.91
CA VAL A 6 30.55 -13.88 -31.85
C VAL A 6 29.50 -12.81 -32.27
N SER A 7 28.51 -12.38 -31.49
CA SER A 7 28.64 -11.63 -30.24
C SER A 7 27.39 -11.75 -29.37
N LEU A 8 27.64 -12.15 -28.11
CA LEU A 8 26.78 -12.09 -26.94
C LEU A 8 26.79 -10.64 -26.38
N PHE A 9 25.87 -10.32 -25.47
CA PHE A 9 25.62 -9.01 -24.81
C PHE A 9 24.87 -8.02 -25.70
N THR A 10 23.69 -7.47 -25.38
CA THR A 10 23.12 -6.94 -24.13
C THR A 10 21.76 -6.39 -24.59
N ILE A 11 20.59 -6.65 -24.03
CA ILE A 11 20.14 -6.54 -22.65
C ILE A 11 18.96 -7.50 -22.53
N LEU A 12 19.12 -8.45 -21.63
CA LEU A 12 18.04 -9.14 -20.94
C LEU A 12 17.08 -8.06 -20.45
N LEU A 13 15.93 -7.88 -21.12
CA LEU A 13 14.84 -7.06 -20.58
C LEU A 13 14.42 -7.79 -19.31
N VAL A 14 14.97 -7.31 -18.19
CA VAL A 14 14.73 -7.85 -16.87
C VAL A 14 13.22 -7.78 -16.67
N PHE A 15 12.61 -8.96 -16.59
CA PHE A 15 11.26 -9.14 -16.10
C PHE A 15 11.16 -8.48 -14.73
N LEU A 16 10.69 -7.23 -14.67
CA LEU A 16 10.09 -6.68 -13.47
C LEU A 16 8.60 -7.06 -13.48
N LEU A 17 8.34 -8.37 -13.52
CA LEU A 17 7.14 -8.88 -12.89
C LEU A 17 7.42 -8.75 -11.39
N VAL A 18 7.13 -7.57 -10.84
CA VAL A 18 7.00 -7.41 -9.40
C VAL A 18 5.83 -8.31 -9.02
N ALA A 19 6.15 -9.56 -8.68
CA ALA A 19 5.19 -10.52 -8.20
C ALA A 19 4.66 -10.01 -6.86
N CYS A 20 3.58 -9.23 -6.91
CA CYS A 20 2.76 -8.90 -5.75
C CYS A 20 1.92 -10.09 -5.27
N ASN A 21 2.15 -11.29 -5.81
CA ASN A 21 1.52 -12.52 -5.33
C ASN A 21 2.56 -13.44 -4.74
N LYS A 22 2.63 -13.45 -3.40
CA LYS A 22 3.03 -14.63 -2.65
C LYS A 22 1.98 -14.86 -1.57
N GLU A 23 1.24 -15.95 -1.77
CA GLU A 23 0.50 -16.69 -0.76
C GLU A 23 1.50 -17.71 -0.15
N THR A 24 1.65 -17.73 1.17
CA THR A 24 2.45 -18.55 2.09
C THR A 24 1.77 -18.52 3.46
N THR A 25 1.02 -19.58 3.74
CA THR A 25 0.25 -19.81 4.97
C THR A 25 1.13 -19.89 6.23
N ASN A 26 1.04 -18.84 7.05
CA ASN A 26 1.19 -18.76 8.50
C ASN A 26 0.49 -17.46 8.91
N ASP A 27 -0.76 -17.52 9.40
CA ASP A 27 -1.67 -16.35 9.61
C ASP A 27 -1.41 -15.24 8.60
N GLU A 28 -1.54 -15.62 7.33
CA GLU A 28 -0.92 -14.88 6.25
C GLU A 28 -1.60 -13.53 6.05
N LEU A 29 -0.81 -12.46 6.14
CA LEU A 29 -1.21 -11.12 5.72
C LEU A 29 -1.81 -11.15 4.31
N ILE A 30 -3.13 -10.99 4.23
CA ILE A 30 -3.85 -10.93 2.95
C ILE A 30 -3.50 -9.61 2.27
N THR A 31 -3.00 -9.69 1.04
CA THR A 31 -2.69 -8.52 0.21
C THR A 31 -3.53 -8.56 -1.05
N ASP A 32 -4.29 -7.51 -1.31
CA ASP A 32 -5.13 -7.40 -2.51
C ASP A 32 -4.91 -6.04 -3.19
N ILE A 33 -4.39 -6.07 -4.41
CA ILE A 33 -4.10 -4.85 -5.17
C ILE A 33 -5.35 -4.27 -5.86
N GLY A 34 -6.47 -5.02 -5.88
CA GLY A 34 -7.70 -4.62 -6.55
C GLY A 34 -7.54 -4.38 -8.05
N ASP A 35 -8.66 -4.04 -8.70
CA ASP A 35 -8.65 -3.47 -10.05
C ASP A 35 -8.50 -1.95 -9.96
N SER A 36 -7.77 -1.36 -10.93
CA SER A 36 -7.61 0.09 -10.98
C SER A 36 -7.54 0.65 -12.40
N THR A 37 -8.18 1.81 -12.58
CA THR A 37 -8.02 2.69 -13.72
C THR A 37 -7.16 3.92 -13.39
N ASN A 38 -7.05 4.29 -12.11
CA ASN A 38 -6.30 5.44 -11.63
C ASN A 38 -4.79 5.17 -11.45
N PHE A 39 -4.44 3.96 -11.00
CA PHE A 39 -3.07 3.58 -10.68
C PHE A 39 -2.66 2.30 -11.42
N THR A 40 -1.39 2.23 -11.76
CA THR A 40 -0.76 0.98 -12.21
C THR A 40 -0.59 0.02 -11.04
N GLU A 41 -0.51 -1.27 -11.34
CA GLU A 41 -0.21 -2.31 -10.33
C GLU A 41 1.07 -1.98 -9.55
N GLU A 42 2.11 -1.46 -10.24
CA GLU A 42 3.37 -1.06 -9.60
C GLU A 42 3.17 0.07 -8.58
N GLU A 43 2.35 1.08 -8.89
CA GLU A 43 2.05 2.18 -7.98
C GLU A 43 1.34 1.70 -6.72
N ILE A 44 0.36 0.80 -6.87
CA ILE A 44 -0.40 0.21 -5.76
C ILE A 44 0.51 -0.67 -4.91
N CYS A 45 1.31 -1.54 -5.53
CA CYS A 45 2.29 -2.39 -4.84
C CYS A 45 3.30 -1.57 -4.05
N ASN A 46 3.79 -0.46 -4.62
CA ASN A 46 4.70 0.45 -3.92
C ASN A 46 4.02 1.14 -2.73
N ALA A 47 2.77 1.58 -2.86
CA ALA A 47 2.01 2.16 -1.74
C ALA A 47 1.79 1.14 -0.62
N ILE A 48 1.38 -0.09 -0.97
CA ILE A 48 1.20 -1.21 -0.02
C ILE A 48 2.50 -1.49 0.72
N LYS A 49 3.63 -1.50 0.01
CA LYS A 49 4.95 -1.69 0.64
C LYS A 49 5.24 -0.61 1.67
N ILE A 50 4.95 0.66 1.38
CA ILE A 50 5.17 1.75 2.33
C ILE A 50 4.32 1.56 3.60
N VAL A 51 3.05 1.16 3.48
CA VAL A 51 2.21 0.88 4.66
C VAL A 51 2.74 -0.31 5.45
N LYS A 52 3.09 -1.43 4.79
CA LYS A 52 3.66 -2.60 5.46
C LYS A 52 4.94 -2.26 6.23
N ASP A 53 5.84 -1.49 5.63
CA ASP A 53 7.11 -1.09 6.25
C ASP A 53 6.92 -0.14 7.45
N ASN A 54 5.79 0.57 7.54
CA ASN A 54 5.50 1.55 8.59
C ASN A 54 4.39 1.10 9.57
N PHE A 55 3.81 -0.10 9.38
CA PHE A 55 2.86 -0.66 10.32
C PHE A 55 3.59 -1.09 11.60
N ALA A 56 3.49 -0.26 12.64
CA ALA A 56 4.20 -0.46 13.91
C ALA A 56 3.29 -0.22 15.13
N PHE A 57 2.00 -0.52 15.00
CA PHE A 57 1.07 -0.42 16.12
C PHE A 57 1.44 -1.45 17.21
N PRO A 58 1.69 -1.02 18.46
CA PRO A 58 2.05 -1.94 19.54
C PRO A 58 0.99 -3.03 19.73
N ALA A 59 1.42 -4.24 20.06
CA ALA A 59 0.53 -5.37 20.36
C ALA A 59 -0.49 -5.66 19.23
N SER A 60 -0.17 -5.30 17.99
CA SER A 60 -1.07 -5.38 16.85
C SER A 60 -0.48 -6.21 15.71
N THR A 61 -1.32 -6.99 15.04
CA THR A 61 -0.96 -7.83 13.88
C THR A 61 -1.75 -7.39 12.67
N LEU A 62 -1.07 -6.93 11.62
CA LEU A 62 -1.71 -6.62 10.33
C LEU A 62 -2.18 -7.91 9.66
N THR A 63 -3.49 -8.03 9.39
CA THR A 63 -4.11 -9.24 8.83
C THR A 63 -4.56 -9.07 7.38
N LYS A 64 -4.93 -7.86 6.98
CA LYS A 64 -5.28 -7.55 5.59
C LYS A 64 -4.79 -6.15 5.20
N ILE A 65 -4.31 -6.01 3.98
CA ILE A 65 -4.09 -4.71 3.33
C ILE A 65 -4.59 -4.78 1.90
N TRP A 66 -5.36 -3.78 1.48
CA TRP A 66 -5.88 -3.77 0.13
C TRP A 66 -6.11 -2.37 -0.43
N TYR A 67 -6.14 -2.32 -1.75
CA TYR A 67 -6.64 -1.18 -2.52
C TYR A 67 -8.05 -1.49 -3.02
N ASN A 68 -8.93 -0.50 -2.90
CA ASN A 68 -10.25 -0.50 -3.52
C ASN A 68 -10.45 0.87 -4.16
N GLU A 69 -10.62 0.91 -5.49
CA GLU A 69 -10.66 2.19 -6.23
C GLU A 69 -11.83 3.08 -5.81
N GLU A 70 -13.01 2.52 -5.55
CA GLU A 70 -14.20 3.29 -5.14
C GLU A 70 -13.98 3.95 -3.77
N GLU A 71 -13.56 3.17 -2.77
CA GLU A 71 -13.26 3.69 -1.44
C GLU A 71 -12.07 4.65 -1.46
N SER A 72 -11.01 4.34 -2.22
CA SER A 72 -9.87 5.25 -2.35
C SER A 72 -10.30 6.59 -2.94
N ASN A 73 -11.12 6.60 -3.99
CA ASN A 73 -11.62 7.84 -4.58
C ASN A 73 -12.50 8.63 -3.60
N ARG A 74 -13.37 7.94 -2.86
CA ARG A 74 -14.23 8.54 -1.84
C ARG A 74 -13.40 9.18 -0.73
N PHE A 75 -12.42 8.48 -0.17
CA PHE A 75 -11.57 9.00 0.90
C PHE A 75 -10.61 10.08 0.42
N THR A 76 -10.06 9.98 -0.79
CA THR A 76 -9.28 11.05 -1.41
C THR A 76 -10.08 12.34 -1.49
N LYS A 77 -11.37 12.27 -1.87
CA LYS A 77 -12.24 13.46 -1.89
C LYS A 77 -12.38 14.09 -0.51
N PHE A 78 -12.70 13.30 0.51
CA PHE A 78 -12.82 13.81 1.89
C PHE A 78 -11.51 14.40 2.41
N TYR A 79 -10.39 13.75 2.12
CA TYR A 79 -9.07 14.19 2.51
C TYR A 79 -8.71 15.56 1.88
N LEU A 80 -8.99 15.75 0.59
CA LEU A 80 -8.72 17.01 -0.11
C LEU A 80 -9.69 18.12 0.29
N GLU A 81 -10.94 17.80 0.59
CA GLU A 81 -11.96 18.80 0.94
C GLU A 81 -11.91 19.22 2.42
N SER A 82 -11.55 18.31 3.33
CA SER A 82 -11.70 18.52 4.78
C SER A 82 -10.54 17.98 5.63
N GLY A 83 -9.67 17.15 5.06
CA GLY A 83 -8.47 16.64 5.73
C GLY A 83 -7.25 17.54 5.51
N ARG A 84 -6.07 16.99 5.79
CA ARG A 84 -4.78 17.68 5.56
C ARG A 84 -4.55 18.05 4.08
N GLY A 85 -5.17 17.31 3.16
CA GLY A 85 -5.17 17.59 1.73
C GLY A 85 -5.67 18.99 1.37
N SER A 86 -6.56 19.56 2.17
CA SER A 86 -7.11 20.90 1.95
C SER A 86 -6.09 22.04 2.08
N VAL A 87 -4.93 21.77 2.70
CA VAL A 87 -3.90 22.80 2.99
C VAL A 87 -2.50 22.42 2.55
N ASN A 88 -2.23 21.17 2.15
CA ASN A 88 -0.89 20.72 1.78
C ASN A 88 -0.59 20.78 0.27
N GLY A 89 -1.59 21.11 -0.56
CA GLY A 89 -1.42 21.24 -2.01
C GLY A 89 -1.34 19.91 -2.77
N ALA A 90 -1.77 18.80 -2.17
CA ALA A 90 -1.82 17.50 -2.83
C ALA A 90 -2.79 17.52 -4.02
N ASN A 91 -2.38 16.88 -5.12
CA ASN A 91 -3.23 16.68 -6.29
C ASN A 91 -3.96 15.33 -6.21
N PRO A 92 -5.24 15.22 -6.61
CA PRO A 92 -6.01 13.97 -6.52
C PRO A 92 -5.33 12.74 -7.13
N GLU A 93 -4.68 12.88 -8.28
CA GLU A 93 -3.95 11.80 -8.98
C GLU A 93 -2.68 11.32 -8.26
N ASN A 94 -2.27 12.06 -7.24
CA ASN A 94 -1.12 11.76 -6.38
C ASN A 94 -1.54 11.52 -4.94
N VAL A 95 -2.80 11.14 -4.70
CA VAL A 95 -3.30 10.64 -3.42
C VAL A 95 -3.86 9.24 -3.62
N ILE A 96 -3.32 8.26 -2.89
CA ILE A 96 -3.84 6.90 -2.84
C ILE A 96 -4.24 6.57 -1.40
N VAL A 97 -5.41 5.98 -1.22
CA VAL A 97 -5.87 5.52 0.09
C VAL A 97 -5.92 3.99 0.09
N LEU A 98 -5.20 3.39 1.03
CA LEU A 98 -5.22 1.95 1.28
C LEU A 98 -6.03 1.65 2.53
N LEU A 99 -6.61 0.46 2.56
CA LEU A 99 -7.37 -0.03 3.71
C LEU A 99 -6.63 -1.18 4.36
N THR A 100 -6.70 -1.25 5.67
CA THR A 100 -6.11 -2.34 6.46
C THR A 100 -7.08 -2.91 7.47
N ASN A 101 -6.93 -4.21 7.72
CA ASN A 101 -7.45 -4.85 8.92
C ASN A 101 -6.28 -5.29 9.78
N PHE A 102 -6.43 -5.15 11.09
CA PHE A 102 -5.46 -5.65 12.05
C PHE A 102 -6.12 -6.00 13.37
N ASP A 103 -5.54 -6.97 14.06
CA ASP A 103 -5.98 -7.40 15.39
C ASP A 103 -5.07 -6.81 16.45
N VAL A 104 -5.64 -6.43 17.59
CA VAL A 104 -4.92 -6.03 18.80
C VAL A 104 -5.03 -7.17 19.80
N ASP A 105 -3.89 -7.63 20.31
CA ASP A 105 -3.88 -8.70 21.30
C ASP A 105 -4.48 -8.27 22.66
N ASP A 106 -4.67 -9.24 23.55
CA ASP A 106 -5.28 -9.02 24.88
C ASP A 106 -4.28 -8.52 25.95
N SER A 107 -3.03 -8.19 25.60
CA SER A 107 -1.98 -7.83 26.58
C SER A 107 -2.28 -6.52 27.33
N GLY A 108 -2.97 -5.58 26.68
CA GLY A 108 -3.10 -4.21 27.17
C GLY A 108 -1.87 -3.33 26.90
N ASP A 109 -0.88 -3.82 26.12
CA ASP A 109 0.35 -3.08 25.83
C ASP A 109 0.16 -1.97 24.78
N ASN A 110 -0.96 -1.95 24.06
CA ASN A 110 -1.31 -0.82 23.19
C ASN A 110 -1.90 0.34 24.02
N PRO A 111 -1.31 1.55 23.96
CA PRO A 111 -1.74 2.67 24.80
C PRO A 111 -3.04 3.35 24.37
N VAL A 112 -3.54 3.08 23.16
CA VAL A 112 -4.69 3.82 22.56
C VAL A 112 -5.75 2.90 21.98
N LEU A 113 -5.36 1.74 21.44
CA LEU A 113 -6.27 0.79 20.83
C LEU A 113 -6.85 -0.17 21.88
N ASN A 114 -8.05 -0.67 21.62
CA ASN A 114 -8.75 -1.56 22.55
C ASN A 114 -8.12 -2.97 22.51
N PRO A 115 -7.73 -3.56 23.65
CA PRO A 115 -7.24 -4.94 23.70
C PRO A 115 -8.29 -5.93 23.21
N GLY A 116 -7.85 -6.99 22.54
CA GLY A 116 -8.74 -8.07 22.08
C GLY A 116 -9.70 -7.70 20.97
N SER A 117 -9.38 -6.64 20.20
CA SER A 117 -10.27 -6.10 19.18
C SER A 117 -9.67 -6.20 17.78
N THR A 118 -10.56 -6.28 16.79
CA THR A 118 -10.22 -6.20 15.37
C THR A 118 -10.61 -4.82 14.85
N TYR A 119 -9.65 -4.14 14.22
CA TYR A 119 -9.85 -2.90 13.50
C TYR A 119 -10.00 -3.23 12.03
N GLU A 120 -11.16 -2.90 11.45
CA GLU A 120 -11.45 -3.15 10.04
C GLU A 120 -11.47 -1.86 9.24
N ASN A 121 -11.05 -1.91 7.98
CA ASN A 121 -11.09 -0.79 7.03
C ASN A 121 -10.36 0.47 7.54
N PHE A 122 -9.29 0.30 8.33
CA PHE A 122 -8.47 1.41 8.80
C PHE A 122 -7.73 2.04 7.62
N GLN A 123 -7.84 3.36 7.46
CA GLN A 123 -7.39 4.08 6.27
C GLN A 123 -5.93 4.52 6.41
N TRP A 124 -5.19 4.41 5.32
CA TRP A 124 -3.85 4.97 5.15
C TRP A 124 -3.86 5.89 3.93
N ILE A 125 -3.59 7.17 4.13
CA ILE A 125 -3.57 8.17 3.07
C ILE A 125 -2.11 8.43 2.70
N LEU A 126 -1.74 8.06 1.48
CA LEU A 126 -0.40 8.29 0.95
C LEU A 126 -0.45 9.35 -0.13
N ILE A 127 0.55 10.23 -0.13
CA ILE A 127 0.74 11.28 -1.14
C ILE A 127 2.10 11.16 -1.81
N ARG A 128 2.25 11.81 -2.97
CA ARG A 128 3.53 12.01 -3.67
C ARG A 128 3.49 13.34 -4.43
N ASP A 129 4.65 13.89 -4.77
CA ASP A 129 4.70 15.16 -5.50
C ASP A 129 4.26 14.99 -6.97
N ASP A 130 4.71 13.90 -7.60
CA ASP A 130 4.41 13.54 -9.00
C ASP A 130 4.49 12.02 -9.23
N LYS A 131 4.18 11.57 -10.46
CA LYS A 131 4.16 10.15 -10.84
C LYS A 131 5.50 9.41 -10.65
N THR A 132 6.62 10.12 -10.58
CA THR A 132 7.95 9.53 -10.42
C THR A 132 8.44 9.58 -8.97
N SER A 133 7.77 10.35 -8.13
CA SER A 133 8.09 10.50 -6.71
C SER A 133 7.61 9.30 -5.89
N LYS A 134 8.33 9.03 -4.79
CA LYS A 134 7.95 7.97 -3.85
C LYS A 134 6.72 8.38 -3.06
N TRP A 135 5.88 7.39 -2.74
CA TRP A 135 4.81 7.56 -1.77
C TRP A 135 5.35 7.88 -0.37
N ILE A 136 4.66 8.77 0.33
CA ILE A 136 4.81 9.03 1.77
C ILE A 136 3.44 8.92 2.44
N ILE A 137 3.39 8.41 3.67
CA ILE A 137 2.15 8.43 4.46
C ILE A 137 1.94 9.86 4.95
N ASP A 138 0.84 10.49 4.54
CA ASP A 138 0.46 11.80 5.05
C ASP A 138 -0.44 11.67 6.27
N ASP A 139 -1.37 10.71 6.28
CA ASP A 139 -2.33 10.52 7.37
C ASP A 139 -2.81 9.07 7.49
N SER A 140 -3.42 8.72 8.62
CA SER A 140 -4.01 7.40 8.84
C SER A 140 -5.07 7.43 9.96
N GLY A 141 -6.19 6.75 9.77
CA GLY A 141 -7.27 6.76 10.77
C GLY A 141 -8.63 6.33 10.23
N TYR A 142 -9.68 6.74 10.97
CA TYR A 142 -11.09 6.61 10.58
C TYR A 142 -11.69 7.95 10.20
#